data_AF-E2CBQ0-F1
#
_entry.id   AF-E2CBQ0-F1
#
_cell.length_a   1.000
_cell.length_b   1.000
_cell.length_c   1.000
_cell.angle_alpha   90.00
_cell.angle_beta   90.00
_cell.angle_gamma   90.00
#
_symmetry.space_group_name_H-M   'P 1'
#
loop_
_entity.id
_entity.type
_entity.pdbx_description
1 polymer ?
#
loop_
_entity_poly.entity_id
_entity_poly.type
_entity_poly.pdbx_seq_one_letter_code
_entity_poly.pdbx_strand_id
1 'polypeptide(L)' 'MSASHVRSPKGLLVTVVVTAVLLVASYYVFTGANDLAREYARGTLLTDLRFVVGLLAVYLFLTIADRIVSFVQGKFQKEG' A
#
# COMPACT_ATOMS: atom_id res chain seq x y z
N MET A 1 28.38 13.29 -20.98
CA MET A 1 27.15 12.65 -20.47
C MET A 1 27.47 11.18 -20.21
N SER A 2 27.66 10.80 -18.93
CA SER A 2 27.93 9.40 -18.54
C SER A 2 26.63 8.72 -18.13
N ALA A 3 26.04 7.97 -19.06
CA ALA A 3 24.89 7.12 -18.81
C ALA A 3 25.38 5.72 -18.44
N SER A 4 25.76 5.51 -17.19
CA SER A 4 26.12 4.17 -16.69
C SER A 4 25.53 3.85 -15.30
N HIS A 5 24.41 4.49 -14.94
CA HIS A 5 23.64 4.08 -13.76
C HIS A 5 22.70 2.91 -14.11
N VAL A 6 23.26 1.81 -14.61
CA VAL A 6 22.52 0.58 -14.84
C VAL A 6 22.38 -0.15 -13.51
N ARG A 7 21.20 0.05 -12.91
CA ARG A 7 20.37 -0.95 -12.20
C ARG A 7 21.17 -2.09 -11.57
N SER A 8 21.47 -1.97 -10.26
CA SER A 8 21.87 -3.16 -9.52
C SER A 8 20.70 -4.17 -9.61
N PRO A 9 20.92 -5.41 -10.07
CA PRO A 9 19.85 -6.40 -10.17
C PRO A 9 19.21 -6.68 -8.81
N LYS A 10 19.98 -6.45 -7.73
CA LYS A 10 19.53 -6.50 -6.34
C LYS A 10 18.45 -5.45 -6.06
N GLY A 11 18.64 -4.21 -6.48
CA GLY A 11 17.66 -3.13 -6.29
C GLY A 11 16.35 -3.41 -7.04
N LEU A 12 16.45 -3.94 -8.27
CA LEU A 12 15.28 -4.31 -9.05
C LEU A 12 14.50 -5.47 -8.41
N LEU A 13 15.19 -6.49 -7.91
CA LEU A 13 14.57 -7.59 -7.17
C LEU A 13 13.88 -7.12 -5.88
N VAL A 14 14.52 -6.23 -5.11
CA VAL A 14 13.92 -5.67 -3.90
C VAL A 14 12.64 -4.91 -4.24
N THR A 15 12.66 -4.05 -5.27
CA THR A 15 11.44 -3.33 -5.69
C THR A 15 10.34 -4.30 -6.08
N VAL A 16 10.63 -5.34 -6.87
CA VAL A 16 9.62 -6.33 -7.28
C VAL A 16 9.02 -7.04 -6.07
N VAL A 17 9.85 -7.49 -5.11
CA VAL A 17 9.37 -8.15 -3.89
C VAL A 17 8.52 -7.21 -3.05
N VAL A 18 8.95 -5.97 -2.84
CA VAL A 18 8.20 -4.96 -2.08
C VAL A 18 6.87 -4.64 -2.77
N THR A 19 6.87 -4.49 -4.10
CA THR A 19 5.64 -4.29 -4.87
C THR A 19 4.69 -5.47 -4.72
N ALA A 20 5.18 -6.71 -4.83
CA ALA A 20 4.36 -7.90 -4.66
C ALA A 20 3.74 -7.97 -3.26
N VAL A 21 4.52 -7.67 -2.22
CA VAL A 21 4.04 -7.63 -0.83
C VAL A 21 2.96 -6.57 -0.64
N LEU A 22 3.20 -5.33 -1.14
CA LEU A 22 2.23 -4.25 -1.05
C LEU A 22 0.94 -4.55 -1.81
N LEU A 23 1.04 -5.24 -2.95
CA LEU A 23 -0.11 -5.63 -3.77
C LEU A 23 -0.97 -6.66 -3.02
N VAL A 24 -0.34 -7.70 -2.46
CA VAL A 24 -1.03 -8.72 -1.65
C VAL A 24 -1.65 -8.10 -0.40
N ALA A 25 -0.94 -7.23 0.31
CA ALA A 25 -1.48 -6.55 1.49
C ALA A 25 -2.67 -5.65 1.12
N SER A 26 -2.56 -4.89 0.03
CA SER A 26 -3.64 -4.03 -0.46
C SER A 26 -4.86 -4.86 -0.87
N TYR A 27 -4.67 -6.03 -1.46
CA TYR A 27 -5.76 -6.95 -1.78
C TYR A 27 -6.54 -7.36 -0.52
N TYR A 28 -5.85 -7.77 0.55
CA TYR A 28 -6.50 -8.16 1.81
C TYR A 28 -7.22 -6.99 2.49
N VAL A 29 -6.63 -5.79 2.47
CA VAL A 29 -7.27 -4.58 3.00
C VAL A 29 -8.54 -4.25 2.20
N PHE A 30 -8.46 -4.36 0.87
CA PHE A 30 -9.60 -4.11 -0.01
C PHE A 30 -10.73 -5.11 0.24
N THR A 31 -10.44 -6.41 0.25
CA THR A 31 -11.47 -7.45 0.46
C THR A 31 -12.08 -7.34 1.85
N GLY A 32 -11.25 -7.20 2.89
CA GLY A 32 -11.73 -7.01 4.26
C GLY A 32 -12.64 -5.79 4.42
N ALA A 33 -12.28 -4.66 3.80
CA ALA A 33 -13.12 -3.46 3.81
C ALA A 33 -14.45 -3.64 3.06
N ASN A 34 -14.45 -4.38 1.94
CA ASN A 34 -15.68 -4.70 1.22
C ASN A 34 -16.60 -5.64 2.01
N ASP A 35 -16.02 -6.62 2.70
CA ASP A 35 -16.78 -7.55 3.53
C ASP A 35 -17.39 -6.83 4.73
N LEU A 36 -16.64 -5.96 5.39
CA LEU A 36 -17.15 -5.08 6.45
C LEU A 36 -18.27 -4.17 5.93
N ALA A 37 -18.11 -3.54 4.77
CA ALA A 37 -19.16 -2.71 4.18
C ALA A 37 -20.42 -3.53 3.88
N ARG A 38 -20.27 -4.76 3.41
CA ARG A 38 -21.39 -5.69 3.14
C ARG A 38 -22.08 -6.16 4.41
N GLU A 39 -21.34 -6.36 5.49
CA GLU A 39 -21.87 -6.86 6.75
C GLU A 39 -22.62 -5.75 7.50
N TYR A 40 -22.00 -4.58 7.64
CA TYR A 40 -22.52 -3.50 8.49
C TYR A 40 -23.41 -2.48 7.76
N ALA A 41 -23.29 -2.35 6.44
CA ALA A 41 -24.05 -1.37 5.67
C ALA A 41 -25.13 -2.01 4.77
N ARG A 42 -25.50 -3.26 5.06
CA ARG A 42 -26.44 -4.08 4.30
C ARG A 42 -27.76 -3.34 4.10
N GLY A 43 -28.19 -3.18 2.84
CA GLY A 43 -29.44 -2.50 2.49
C GLY A 43 -29.34 -0.96 2.40
N THR A 44 -28.14 -0.39 2.49
CA THR A 44 -27.88 1.04 2.31
C THR A 44 -27.05 1.30 1.05
N LEU A 45 -27.00 2.56 0.59
CA LEU A 45 -26.15 3.00 -0.54
C LEU A 45 -24.66 2.66 -0.36
N LEU A 46 -24.19 2.50 0.88
CA LEU A 46 -22.81 2.09 1.18
C LEU A 46 -22.52 0.64 0.77
N THR A 47 -23.53 -0.23 0.69
CA THR A 47 -23.37 -1.57 0.09
C THR A 47 -23.09 -1.47 -1.41
N ASP A 48 -23.68 -0.50 -2.11
CA ASP A 48 -23.43 -0.30 -3.53
C ASP A 48 -22.10 0.43 -3.77
N LEU A 49 -21.69 1.28 -2.84
CA LEU A 49 -20.40 1.98 -2.83
C LEU A 49 -19.27 1.19 -2.16
N ARG A 50 -19.44 -0.10 -1.84
CA ARG A 50 -18.43 -0.93 -1.17
C ARG A 50 -17.07 -0.90 -1.87
N PHE A 51 -17.07 -0.81 -3.20
CA PHE A 51 -15.87 -0.69 -4.00
C PHE A 51 -15.07 0.59 -3.66
N VAL A 52 -15.77 1.71 -3.50
CA VAL A 52 -15.18 3.01 -3.12
C VAL A 52 -14.63 2.95 -1.70
N VAL A 53 -15.35 2.31 -0.77
CA VAL A 53 -14.89 2.09 0.61
C VAL A 53 -13.62 1.24 0.62
N GLY A 54 -13.58 0.17 -0.18
CA GLY A 54 -12.39 -0.66 -0.36
C GLY A 54 -11.20 0.14 -0.91
N LEU A 55 -11.41 0.98 -1.92
CA LEU A 55 -10.35 1.85 -2.46
C LEU A 55 -9.85 2.87 -1.43
N LEU A 56 -10.76 3.46 -0.64
CA LEU A 56 -10.40 4.37 0.44
C LEU A 56 -9.56 3.66 1.51
N ALA A 57 -9.93 2.44 1.88
CA ALA A 57 -9.17 1.65 2.84
C ALA A 57 -7.74 1.35 2.33
N VAL A 58 -7.60 0.97 1.06
CA VAL A 58 -6.27 0.77 0.43
C VAL A 58 -5.46 2.07 0.41
N TYR A 59 -6.09 3.19 0.06
CA TYR A 59 -5.42 4.49 0.05
C TYR A 59 -4.89 4.87 1.44
N LEU A 60 -5.71 4.70 2.48
CA LEU A 60 -5.30 4.97 3.87
C LEU A 60 -4.17 4.04 4.30
N PHE A 61 -4.27 2.75 3.99
CA PHE A 61 -3.23 1.77 4.28
C PHE A 61 -1.88 2.16 3.65
N LEU A 62 -1.86 2.46 2.35
CA LEU A 62 -0.65 2.85 1.64
C LEU A 62 -0.09 4.19 2.15
N THR A 63 -0.96 5.14 2.50
CA THR A 63 -0.53 6.42 3.09
C THR A 63 0.18 6.22 4.43
N ILE A 64 -0.35 5.33 5.27
CA ILE A 64 0.29 5.00 6.56
C ILE A 64 1.61 4.27 6.32
N ALA A 65 1.64 3.31 5.39
CA ALA A 65 2.86 2.59 5.03
C ALA A 65 3.96 3.55 4.55
N ASP A 66 3.63 4.51 3.70
CA ASP A 66 4.56 5.53 3.20
C ASP A 66 5.10 6.42 4.34
N ARG A 67 4.22 6.84 5.26
CA ARG A 67 4.64 7.61 6.45
C ARG A 67 5.59 6.83 7.36
N ILE A 68 5.34 5.53 7.55
CA ILE A 68 6.23 4.67 8.33
C ILE A 68 7.59 4.55 7.64
N VAL A 69 7.62 4.32 6.34
CA VAL A 69 8.87 4.24 5.56
C VAL A 69 9.65 5.56 5.68
N SER A 70 8.98 6.69 5.49
CA SER A 70 9.58 8.03 5.61
C SER A 70 10.12 8.30 7.02
N PHE A 71 9.38 7.88 8.06
CA PHE A 71 9.82 8.01 9.45
C PHE A 71 11.07 7.18 9.74
N VAL A 72 11.08 5.93 9.29
CA VAL A 72 12.21 5.00 9.46
C VAL A 72 13.44 5.52 8.72
N GLN A 73 13.29 5.99 7.48
CA GLN A 73 14.39 6.63 6.72
C GLN A 73 14.93 7.86 7.45
N GLY A 74 14.05 8.73 7.96
CA GLY A 74 14.44 9.93 8.70
C GLY A 74 15.16 9.63 10.01
N LYS A 75 14.83 8.52 10.69
CA LYS A 75 15.56 8.05 11.88
C LYS A 75 16.97 7.59 11.54
N PHE A 76 17.13 6.74 10.52
CA PHE A 76 18.44 6.24 10.12
C PHE A 76 19.38 7.34 9.58
N GLN A 77 18.82 8.40 8.99
CA GLN A 77 19.61 9.54 8.49
C GLN A 77 20.10 10.48 9.60
N LYS A 78 19.51 10.41 10.80
CA LYS A 78 19.86 11.26 11.95
C LYS A 78 20.89 10.61 12.88
N GLU A 79 21.12 9.30 12.73
CA GLU A 79 22.01 8.49 13.57
C GLU A 79 23.31 8.06 12.86
N GLY A 80 23.49 8.40 11.58
CA GLY A 80 24.73 8.21 10.81
C GLY A 80 25.40 9.53 10.48
#